data_AF-A0A838RAD7-F1
#
_entry.id   AF-A0A838RAD7-F1
#
_cell.length_a   1.000
_cell.length_b   1.000
_cell.length_c   1.000
_cell.angle_alpha   90.00
_cell.angle_beta   90.00
_cell.angle_gamma   90.00
#
_symmetry.space_group_name_H-M   'P 1'
#
loop_
_entity.id
_entity.type
_entity.pdbx_description
1 polymer ?
#
loop_
_entity_poly.entity_id
_entity_poly.type
_entity_poly.pdbx_seq_one_letter_code
_entity_poly.pdbx_strand_id
1 'polypeptide(L)'
;NQIGRRLGFQSGTIARWVADVPFNGFSDESREEQLAARRDPHVYNRALELRQQGWSYNMISKELGVAKSTLSNWLCDLPLPGDEKEAIIVRGKAKAAEANRRKYKAHREKVRAEAAEEFKAILAEDLTERELVFLGLMLYWGEGAKTDGHQLSVSNSDPAMLQIFVLWLERFFNIDRSQLRAYIFIYPDIDIAEAENYWSEVIGIPLSQFYKAQIDTRENKSVDKQGKLKYGTVHLAACGEGTTDRQRKIMVWIELLGEYIQNKYAGIA
;
A
#
# COMPACT_ATOMS: atom_id res chain seq x y z
N ASN A 1 -44.06 -20.78 -28.71
CA ASN A 1 -42.70 -21.07 -28.15
C ASN A 1 -42.71 -21.57 -26.71
N GLN A 2 -43.05 -20.76 -25.69
CA GLN A 2 -42.96 -21.20 -24.28
C GLN A 2 -43.79 -22.46 -23.97
N ILE A 3 -45.05 -22.53 -24.45
CA ILE A 3 -45.94 -23.68 -24.28
C ILE A 3 -45.30 -24.98 -24.80
N GLY A 4 -44.82 -24.99 -26.05
CA GLY A 4 -44.16 -26.17 -26.64
C GLY A 4 -42.96 -26.65 -25.82
N ARG A 5 -42.12 -25.72 -25.34
CA ARG A 5 -40.96 -26.04 -24.49
C ARG A 5 -41.36 -26.61 -23.12
N ARG A 6 -42.57 -26.32 -22.63
CA ARG A 6 -43.10 -26.85 -21.35
C ARG A 6 -43.87 -28.16 -21.50
N LEU A 7 -44.40 -28.45 -22.70
CA LEU A 7 -45.17 -29.66 -23.02
C LEU A 7 -44.39 -30.68 -23.88
N GLY A 8 -43.13 -30.40 -24.24
CA GLY A 8 -42.29 -31.30 -25.05
C GLY A 8 -42.52 -31.25 -26.56
N PHE A 9 -43.35 -30.32 -27.06
CA PHE A 9 -43.73 -30.24 -28.47
C PHE A 9 -43.00 -29.14 -29.24
N GLN A 10 -42.71 -29.43 -30.52
CA GLN A 10 -42.18 -28.46 -31.48
C GLN A 10 -43.09 -27.24 -31.63
N SER A 11 -42.49 -26.07 -31.83
CA SER A 11 -43.21 -24.79 -31.91
C SER A 11 -44.26 -24.76 -33.02
N GLY A 12 -43.92 -25.29 -34.20
CA GLY A 12 -44.83 -25.41 -35.35
C GLY A 12 -45.97 -26.42 -35.16
N THR A 13 -45.85 -27.38 -34.23
CA THR A 13 -46.95 -28.29 -33.86
C THR A 13 -47.98 -27.54 -33.02
N ILE A 14 -47.52 -26.86 -31.96
CA ILE A 14 -48.39 -26.04 -31.10
C ILE A 14 -49.08 -24.93 -31.91
N ALA A 15 -48.35 -24.24 -32.78
CA ALA A 15 -48.91 -23.17 -33.62
C ALA A 15 -50.07 -23.68 -34.52
N ARG A 16 -50.01 -24.94 -34.97
CA ARG A 16 -51.06 -25.56 -35.79
C ARG A 16 -52.28 -25.99 -34.97
N TRP A 17 -52.11 -26.28 -33.68
CA TRP A 17 -53.23 -26.63 -32.78
C TRP A 17 -53.98 -25.41 -32.24
N VAL A 18 -53.33 -24.25 -32.15
CA VAL A 18 -53.97 -23.00 -31.68
C VAL A 18 -54.30 -22.03 -32.81
N ALA A 19 -54.20 -22.46 -34.08
CA ALA A 19 -54.43 -21.62 -35.25
C ALA A 19 -55.86 -21.05 -35.29
N ASP A 20 -56.85 -21.88 -34.94
CA ASP A 20 -58.28 -21.52 -34.94
C ASP A 20 -58.79 -21.07 -33.56
N VAL A 21 -57.88 -20.90 -32.58
CA VAL A 21 -58.24 -20.47 -31.21
C VAL A 21 -58.13 -18.94 -31.14
N PRO A 22 -59.24 -18.20 -30.95
CA PRO A 22 -59.20 -16.74 -30.90
C PRO A 22 -58.39 -16.26 -29.69
N PHE A 23 -57.24 -15.63 -29.96
CA PHE A 23 -56.36 -15.06 -28.96
C PHE A 23 -56.53 -13.54 -28.91
N ASN A 24 -57.37 -13.06 -27.99
CA ASN A 24 -57.70 -11.64 -27.81
C ASN A 24 -56.58 -10.85 -27.10
N GLY A 25 -55.32 -11.23 -27.31
CA GLY A 25 -54.17 -10.78 -26.53
C GLY A 25 -54.09 -11.42 -25.14
N PHE A 26 -53.11 -10.96 -24.35
CA PHE A 26 -53.31 -10.87 -22.91
C PHE A 26 -54.06 -9.56 -22.67
N SER A 27 -55.08 -9.51 -21.81
CA SER A 27 -55.70 -8.24 -21.45
C SER A 27 -54.69 -7.37 -20.69
N ASP A 28 -54.73 -6.06 -20.94
CA ASP A 28 -54.01 -5.06 -20.14
C ASP A 28 -54.72 -4.78 -18.78
N GLU A 29 -55.71 -5.62 -18.41
CA GLU A 29 -56.14 -5.83 -17.01
C GLU A 29 -54.94 -6.34 -16.21
N SER A 30 -54.36 -5.43 -15.45
CA SER A 30 -52.94 -5.21 -15.62
C SER A 30 -52.11 -6.21 -14.83
N ARG A 31 -50.85 -6.34 -15.21
CA ARG A 31 -49.84 -7.00 -14.37
C ARG A 31 -49.79 -6.39 -12.97
N GLU A 32 -50.15 -5.12 -12.80
CA GLU A 32 -50.23 -4.44 -11.51
C GLU A 32 -51.48 -4.87 -10.72
N GLU A 33 -52.65 -5.04 -11.35
CA GLU A 33 -53.85 -5.57 -10.72
C GLU A 33 -53.64 -7.00 -10.21
N GLN A 34 -53.00 -7.85 -11.03
CA GLN A 34 -52.63 -9.22 -10.64
C GLN A 34 -51.55 -9.29 -9.55
N LEU A 35 -50.71 -8.24 -9.43
CA LEU A 35 -49.74 -8.10 -8.34
C LEU A 35 -50.40 -7.52 -7.07
N ALA A 36 -51.36 -6.59 -7.21
CA ALA A 36 -52.12 -6.00 -6.12
C ALA A 36 -53.01 -7.06 -5.43
N ALA A 37 -53.66 -7.94 -6.20
CA ALA A 37 -54.39 -9.10 -5.68
C ALA A 37 -53.51 -10.11 -4.91
N ARG A 38 -52.17 -9.99 -4.99
CA ARG A 38 -51.19 -10.80 -4.26
C ARG A 38 -50.39 -10.00 -3.21
N ARG A 39 -50.70 -8.72 -3.02
CA ARG A 39 -49.98 -7.77 -2.17
C ARG A 39 -50.73 -7.61 -0.85
N ASP A 40 -50.32 -8.35 0.19
CA ASP A 40 -50.84 -8.20 1.56
C ASP A 40 -50.88 -6.70 1.93
N PRO A 41 -52.07 -6.09 2.13
CA PRO A 41 -52.17 -4.65 2.28
C PRO A 41 -51.49 -4.12 3.54
N HIS A 42 -51.45 -4.90 4.62
CA HIS A 42 -50.84 -4.49 5.88
C HIS A 42 -49.31 -4.51 5.79
N VAL A 43 -48.74 -5.61 5.29
CA VAL A 43 -47.30 -5.71 5.03
C VAL A 43 -46.85 -4.68 3.99
N TYR A 44 -47.66 -4.43 2.96
CA TYR A 44 -47.39 -3.44 1.91
C TYR A 44 -47.44 -1.99 2.43
N ASN A 45 -48.43 -1.62 3.24
CA ASN A 45 -48.52 -0.28 3.81
C ASN A 45 -47.40 -0.05 4.83
N ARG A 46 -47.05 -1.07 5.63
CA ARG A 46 -45.90 -0.98 6.53
C ARG A 46 -44.58 -0.83 5.78
N ALA A 47 -44.41 -1.49 4.63
CA ALA A 47 -43.24 -1.30 3.77
C ALA A 47 -43.17 0.12 3.17
N LEU A 48 -44.33 0.73 2.87
CA LEU A 48 -44.46 2.11 2.39
C LEU A 48 -44.05 3.13 3.47
N GLU A 49 -44.57 2.99 4.69
CA GLU A 49 -44.20 3.82 5.85
C GLU A 49 -42.70 3.81 6.13
N LEU A 50 -42.11 2.62 6.26
CA LEU A 50 -40.68 2.46 6.54
C LEU A 50 -39.84 3.08 5.42
N ARG A 51 -40.28 2.97 4.16
CA ARG A 51 -39.60 3.57 3.01
C ARG A 51 -39.62 5.10 3.05
N GLN A 52 -40.76 5.70 3.43
CA GLN A 52 -40.88 7.15 3.62
C GLN A 52 -40.03 7.64 4.82
N GLN A 53 -39.90 6.81 5.87
CA GLN A 53 -38.95 7.00 6.97
C GLN A 53 -37.47 6.75 6.58
N GLY A 54 -37.18 6.61 5.28
CA GLY A 54 -35.82 6.46 4.74
C GLY A 54 -35.25 5.04 4.75
N TRP A 55 -36.00 4.01 5.15
CA TRP A 55 -35.44 2.67 5.28
C TRP A 55 -35.06 2.08 3.92
N SER A 56 -33.85 1.53 3.86
CA SER A 56 -33.39 0.77 2.68
C SER A 56 -34.16 -0.55 2.54
N TYR A 57 -34.25 -1.09 1.32
CA TYR A 57 -34.84 -2.41 1.10
C TYR A 57 -34.12 -3.52 1.90
N ASN A 58 -32.85 -3.32 2.29
CA ASN A 58 -32.13 -4.26 3.17
C ASN A 58 -32.61 -4.23 4.62
N MET A 59 -33.15 -3.10 5.10
CA MET A 59 -33.74 -2.97 6.42
C MET A 59 -35.18 -3.48 6.40
N ILE A 60 -36.00 -2.99 5.45
CA ILE A 60 -37.41 -3.39 5.29
C ILE A 60 -37.54 -4.91 5.05
N SER A 61 -36.63 -5.51 4.27
CA SER A 61 -36.60 -6.97 4.03
C SER A 61 -36.26 -7.80 5.28
N LYS A 62 -35.49 -7.24 6.22
CA LYS A 62 -35.22 -7.88 7.52
C LYS A 62 -36.37 -7.72 8.49
N GLU A 63 -36.98 -6.54 8.52
CA GLU A 63 -38.08 -6.17 9.41
C GLU A 63 -39.36 -6.97 9.09
N LEU A 64 -39.73 -7.05 7.82
CA LEU A 64 -41.01 -7.61 7.37
C LEU A 64 -40.87 -9.01 6.76
N GLY A 65 -39.67 -9.59 6.72
CA GLY A 65 -39.37 -10.87 6.05
C GLY A 65 -39.54 -10.89 4.53
N VAL A 66 -40.02 -9.80 3.92
CA VAL A 66 -40.31 -9.70 2.48
C VAL A 66 -39.03 -9.76 1.65
N ALA A 67 -39.05 -10.52 0.55
CA ALA A 67 -37.93 -10.59 -0.39
C ALA A 67 -37.62 -9.22 -1.03
N LYS A 68 -36.32 -8.90 -1.17
CA LYS A 68 -35.85 -7.61 -1.71
C LYS A 68 -36.32 -7.35 -3.15
N SER A 69 -36.50 -8.39 -3.95
CA SER A 69 -37.09 -8.32 -5.30
C SER A 69 -38.55 -7.85 -5.25
N THR A 70 -39.35 -8.39 -4.33
CA THR A 70 -40.73 -7.96 -4.09
C THR A 70 -40.78 -6.50 -3.64
N LEU A 71 -39.93 -6.10 -2.68
CA LEU A 71 -39.84 -4.70 -2.25
C LEU A 71 -39.41 -3.76 -3.37
N SER A 72 -38.48 -4.19 -4.24
CA SER A 72 -38.04 -3.41 -5.38
C SER A 72 -39.11 -3.26 -6.47
N ASN A 73 -40.05 -4.20 -6.57
CA ASN A 73 -41.22 -4.11 -7.46
C ASN A 73 -42.37 -3.29 -6.83
N TRP A 74 -42.44 -3.19 -5.50
CA TRP A 74 -43.48 -2.44 -4.78
C TRP A 74 -43.13 -0.97 -4.56
N LEU A 75 -41.84 -0.62 -4.52
CA LEU A 75 -41.35 0.68 -4.04
C LEU A 75 -40.40 1.35 -5.05
N CYS A 76 -40.36 0.88 -6.30
CA CYS A 76 -39.47 1.38 -7.36
C CYS A 76 -39.51 2.91 -7.51
N ASP A 77 -40.71 3.48 -7.49
CA ASP A 77 -40.95 4.91 -7.76
C ASP A 77 -40.76 5.79 -6.51
N LEU A 78 -40.38 5.18 -5.39
CA LEU A 78 -40.12 5.84 -4.12
C LEU A 78 -38.60 5.85 -3.85
N PRO A 79 -37.86 6.88 -4.30
CA PRO A 79 -36.44 7.00 -4.02
C PRO A 79 -36.19 7.14 -2.51
N LEU A 80 -34.96 6.82 -2.09
CA LEU A 80 -34.51 7.15 -0.73
C LEU A 80 -34.35 8.67 -0.57
N PRO A 81 -34.73 9.24 0.58
CA PRO A 81 -34.28 10.57 1.00
C PRO A 81 -32.75 10.72 0.88
N GLY A 82 -32.29 11.91 0.51
CA GLY A 82 -30.88 12.16 0.17
C GLY A 82 -29.91 11.80 1.30
N ASP A 83 -30.25 12.15 2.54
CA ASP A 83 -29.36 12.03 3.70
C ASP A 83 -29.09 10.56 4.05
N GLU A 84 -30.13 9.72 4.14
CA GLU A 84 -29.96 8.29 4.43
C GLU A 84 -29.34 7.54 3.24
N LYS A 85 -29.59 8.00 1.99
CA LYS A 85 -28.88 7.49 0.81
C LYS A 85 -27.36 7.71 0.94
N GLU A 86 -26.91 8.91 1.30
CA GLU A 86 -25.47 9.15 1.49
C GLU A 86 -24.94 8.49 2.78
N ALA A 87 -25.72 8.43 3.87
CA ALA A 87 -25.32 7.69 5.07
C ALA A 87 -25.06 6.20 4.80
N ILE A 88 -25.89 5.56 3.96
CA ILE A 88 -25.69 4.19 3.47
C ILE A 88 -24.42 4.10 2.62
N ILE A 89 -24.18 5.07 1.73
CA ILE A 89 -23.00 5.12 0.87
C ILE A 89 -21.72 5.28 1.70
N VAL A 90 -21.68 6.22 2.66
CA VAL A 90 -20.56 6.45 3.58
C VAL A 90 -20.30 5.21 4.45
N ARG A 91 -21.34 4.61 5.02
CA ARG A 91 -21.23 3.37 5.81
C ARG A 91 -20.75 2.19 4.95
N GLY A 92 -21.13 2.15 3.67
CA GLY A 92 -20.64 1.18 2.69
C GLY A 92 -19.16 1.38 2.36
N LYS A 93 -18.75 2.61 2.00
CA LYS A 93 -17.36 3.04 1.77
C LYS A 93 -16.48 2.67 2.97
N ALA A 94 -16.92 2.97 4.21
CA ALA A 94 -16.19 2.67 5.43
C ALA A 94 -15.95 1.16 5.65
N LYS A 95 -16.99 0.33 5.46
CA LYS A 95 -16.88 -1.14 5.56
C LYS A 95 -16.00 -1.74 4.47
N ALA A 96 -16.11 -1.25 3.24
CA ALA A 96 -15.25 -1.67 2.14
C ALA A 96 -13.77 -1.29 2.40
N ALA A 97 -13.52 -0.07 2.88
CA ALA A 97 -12.18 0.36 3.28
C ALA A 97 -11.61 -0.49 4.42
N GLU A 98 -12.42 -0.90 5.40
CA GLU A 98 -11.98 -1.79 6.48
C GLU A 98 -11.68 -3.21 5.99
N ALA A 99 -12.56 -3.80 5.17
CA ALA A 99 -12.33 -5.11 4.56
C ALA A 99 -11.06 -5.11 3.68
N ASN A 100 -10.86 -4.04 2.91
CA ASN A 100 -9.64 -3.84 2.13
C ASN A 100 -8.41 -3.69 3.04
N ARG A 101 -8.44 -2.88 4.12
CA ARG A 101 -7.34 -2.79 5.10
C ARG A 101 -6.98 -4.16 5.69
N ARG A 102 -7.98 -4.98 6.06
CA ARG A 102 -7.78 -6.36 6.55
C ARG A 102 -7.12 -7.24 5.48
N LYS A 103 -7.63 -7.21 4.23
CA LYS A 103 -7.08 -7.97 3.08
C LYS A 103 -5.63 -7.57 2.76
N TYR A 104 -5.34 -6.28 2.66
CA TYR A 104 -4.00 -5.77 2.39
C TYR A 104 -3.03 -6.05 3.55
N LYS A 105 -3.48 -5.98 4.80
CA LYS A 105 -2.66 -6.37 5.97
C LYS A 105 -2.28 -7.85 5.87
N ALA A 106 -3.26 -8.75 5.75
CA ALA A 106 -3.00 -10.20 5.65
C ALA A 106 -2.12 -10.57 4.44
N HIS A 107 -2.30 -9.88 3.30
CA HIS A 107 -1.44 -10.09 2.12
C HIS A 107 0.00 -9.60 2.37
N ARG A 108 0.21 -8.45 3.00
CA ARG A 108 1.56 -7.97 3.38
C ARG A 108 2.22 -8.87 4.42
N GLU A 109 1.46 -9.42 5.36
CA GLU A 109 1.95 -10.38 6.35
C GLU A 109 2.36 -11.70 5.68
N LYS A 110 1.57 -12.20 4.72
CA LYS A 110 1.93 -13.37 3.91
C LYS A 110 3.22 -13.13 3.10
N VAL A 111 3.29 -12.05 2.31
CA VAL A 111 4.46 -11.72 1.48
C VAL A 111 5.71 -11.51 2.35
N ARG A 112 5.57 -10.93 3.55
CA ARG A 112 6.68 -10.79 4.50
C ARG A 112 7.17 -12.15 5.03
N ALA A 113 6.28 -13.11 5.24
CA ALA A 113 6.67 -14.46 5.65
C ALA A 113 7.36 -15.22 4.51
N GLU A 114 6.80 -15.17 3.30
CA GLU A 114 7.38 -15.81 2.10
C GLU A 114 8.80 -15.27 1.82
N ALA A 115 8.95 -13.94 1.74
CA ALA A 115 10.26 -13.30 1.54
C ALA A 115 11.26 -13.53 2.70
N ALA A 116 10.79 -13.81 3.92
CA ALA A 116 11.67 -14.11 5.06
C ALA A 116 12.25 -15.54 4.97
N GLU A 117 11.49 -16.52 4.47
CA GLU A 117 12.02 -17.86 4.23
C GLU A 117 12.91 -17.89 2.97
N GLU A 118 12.54 -17.15 1.91
CA GLU A 118 13.40 -16.95 0.73
C GLU A 118 14.76 -16.33 1.12
N PHE A 119 14.76 -15.29 1.96
CA PHE A 119 16.01 -14.65 2.38
C PHE A 119 16.90 -15.55 3.26
N LYS A 120 16.34 -16.45 4.07
CA LYS A 120 17.15 -17.48 4.77
C LYS A 120 17.84 -18.44 3.82
N ALA A 121 17.23 -18.77 2.68
CA ALA A 121 17.85 -19.62 1.67
C ALA A 121 18.95 -18.89 0.89
N ILE A 122 18.83 -17.56 0.71
CA ILE A 122 19.88 -16.71 0.14
C ILE A 122 21.06 -16.58 1.11
N LEU A 123 20.78 -16.36 2.40
CA LEU A 123 21.77 -16.22 3.48
C LEU A 123 21.97 -17.54 4.24
N ALA A 124 22.07 -18.66 3.51
CA ALA A 124 22.32 -19.98 4.07
C ALA A 124 23.80 -20.20 4.47
N GLU A 125 24.70 -19.37 3.94
CA GLU A 125 26.12 -19.29 4.27
C GLU A 125 26.47 -17.84 4.68
N ASP A 126 27.52 -17.66 5.48
CA ASP A 126 28.01 -16.34 5.88
C ASP A 126 28.61 -15.56 4.69
N LEU A 127 28.38 -14.25 4.64
CA LEU A 127 28.91 -13.39 3.57
C LEU A 127 30.44 -13.40 3.52
N THR A 128 31.01 -13.72 2.36
CA THR A 128 32.46 -13.69 2.15
C THR A 128 33.01 -12.26 2.15
N GLU A 129 34.31 -12.09 2.37
CA GLU A 129 34.99 -10.78 2.23
C GLU A 129 34.70 -10.11 0.88
N ARG A 130 34.58 -10.90 -0.19
CA ARG A 130 34.28 -10.41 -1.54
C ARG A 130 32.87 -9.82 -1.63
N GLU A 131 31.88 -10.46 -1.01
CA GLU A 131 30.51 -9.97 -0.98
C GLU A 131 30.37 -8.76 -0.05
N LEU A 132 31.09 -8.72 1.07
CA LEU A 132 31.16 -7.56 1.94
C LEU A 132 31.82 -6.35 1.26
N VAL A 133 32.85 -6.55 0.42
CA VAL A 133 33.39 -5.50 -0.44
C VAL A 133 32.31 -4.96 -1.39
N PHE A 134 31.59 -5.83 -2.10
CA PHE A 134 30.54 -5.39 -3.02
C PHE A 134 29.34 -4.75 -2.31
N LEU A 135 28.94 -5.23 -1.13
CA LEU A 135 27.86 -4.65 -0.32
C LEU A 135 28.12 -3.17 -0.03
N GLY A 136 29.31 -2.85 0.49
CA GLY A 136 29.68 -1.46 0.77
C GLY A 136 29.95 -0.63 -0.49
N LEU A 137 30.44 -1.22 -1.58
CA LEU A 137 30.53 -0.54 -2.89
C LEU A 137 29.15 -0.15 -3.41
N MET A 138 28.15 -1.04 -3.35
CA MET A 138 26.78 -0.72 -3.79
C MET A 138 26.12 0.31 -2.88
N LEU A 139 26.33 0.20 -1.57
CA LEU A 139 25.90 1.21 -0.59
C LEU A 139 26.49 2.59 -0.91
N TYR A 140 27.80 2.68 -1.18
CA TYR A 140 28.44 3.95 -1.51
C TYR A 140 28.01 4.48 -2.89
N TRP A 141 27.78 3.61 -3.87
CA TRP A 141 27.27 4.01 -5.19
C TRP A 141 25.84 4.55 -5.13
N GLY A 142 25.02 4.07 -4.18
CA GLY A 142 23.72 4.65 -3.84
C GLY A 142 23.84 5.96 -3.05
N GLU A 143 24.35 5.86 -1.81
CA GLU A 143 24.20 6.84 -0.73
C GLU A 143 25.44 7.72 -0.47
N GLY A 144 26.56 7.44 -1.13
CA GLY A 144 27.86 8.07 -0.88
C GLY A 144 28.06 9.42 -1.57
N ALA A 145 29.05 10.19 -1.09
CA ALA A 145 29.50 11.43 -1.70
C ALA A 145 30.30 11.18 -3.00
N LYS A 146 29.71 11.57 -4.15
CA LYS A 146 30.18 11.23 -5.51
C LYS A 146 31.05 12.30 -6.18
N THR A 147 31.18 13.48 -5.59
CA THR A 147 32.04 14.56 -6.10
C THR A 147 33.51 14.24 -5.79
N ASP A 148 34.43 14.36 -6.75
CA ASP A 148 35.87 14.14 -6.49
C ASP A 148 36.42 15.15 -5.48
N GLY A 149 37.40 14.69 -4.68
CA GLY A 149 38.04 15.48 -3.63
C GLY A 149 37.19 15.71 -2.38
N HIS A 150 35.91 15.34 -2.38
CA HIS A 150 35.05 15.47 -1.21
C HIS A 150 35.34 14.42 -0.14
N GLN A 151 34.75 14.65 1.03
CA GLN A 151 34.86 13.78 2.20
C GLN A 151 34.27 12.39 1.92
N LEU A 152 34.89 11.35 2.47
CA LEU A 152 34.35 9.99 2.47
C LEU A 152 33.13 9.94 3.40
N SER A 153 31.93 10.13 2.84
CA SER A 153 30.68 10.21 3.62
C SER A 153 29.47 9.57 2.93
N VAL A 154 28.46 9.26 3.74
CA VAL A 154 27.10 8.85 3.33
C VAL A 154 26.08 9.71 4.06
N SER A 155 24.86 9.82 3.53
CA SER A 155 23.76 10.54 4.21
C SER A 155 22.48 9.72 4.22
N ASN A 156 22.10 9.15 5.37
CA ASN A 156 20.95 8.26 5.46
C ASN A 156 20.24 8.34 6.83
N SER A 157 19.02 7.81 6.91
CA SER A 157 18.18 7.76 8.11
C SER A 157 17.82 6.32 8.55
N ASP A 158 18.38 5.31 7.88
CA ASP A 158 18.28 3.90 8.27
C ASP A 158 19.49 3.50 9.15
N PRO A 159 19.26 3.00 10.38
CA PRO A 159 20.33 2.56 11.28
C PRO A 159 21.22 1.45 10.71
N ALA A 160 20.64 0.47 10.01
CA ALA A 160 21.38 -0.67 9.49
C ALA A 160 22.29 -0.25 8.33
N MET A 161 21.84 0.66 7.46
CA MET A 161 22.68 1.24 6.41
C MET A 161 23.92 1.93 6.99
N LEU A 162 23.76 2.75 8.04
CA LEU A 162 24.89 3.42 8.70
C LEU A 162 25.81 2.42 9.40
N GLN A 163 25.27 1.40 10.07
CA GLN A 163 26.07 0.35 10.73
C GLN A 163 26.87 -0.51 9.73
N ILE A 164 26.28 -0.88 8.59
CA ILE A 164 26.96 -1.57 7.50
C ILE A 164 28.10 -0.71 6.94
N PHE A 165 27.88 0.59 6.76
CA PHE A 165 28.92 1.51 6.29
C PHE A 165 30.08 1.64 7.30
N VAL A 166 29.79 1.77 8.61
CA VAL A 166 30.83 1.78 9.66
C VAL A 166 31.66 0.50 9.62
N LEU A 167 31.02 -0.67 9.61
CA LEU A 167 31.70 -1.98 9.56
C LEU A 167 32.58 -2.12 8.30
N TRP A 168 32.12 -1.60 7.17
CA TRP A 168 32.88 -1.63 5.90
C TRP A 168 34.09 -0.68 5.93
N LEU A 169 33.96 0.51 6.53
CA LEU A 169 35.07 1.45 6.73
C LEU A 169 36.13 0.89 7.71
N GLU A 170 35.69 0.26 8.80
CA GLU A 170 36.57 -0.41 9.76
C GLU A 170 37.34 -1.56 9.08
N ARG A 171 36.62 -2.47 8.40
CA ARG A 171 37.16 -3.73 7.85
C ARG A 171 38.04 -3.57 6.60
N PHE A 172 37.70 -2.68 5.67
CA PHE A 172 38.37 -2.61 4.36
C PHE A 172 39.22 -1.35 4.14
N PHE A 173 39.09 -0.34 5.00
CA PHE A 173 39.76 0.95 4.84
C PHE A 173 40.60 1.36 6.05
N ASN A 174 40.58 0.59 7.14
CA ASN A 174 41.25 0.92 8.41
C ASN A 174 40.93 2.37 8.80
N ILE A 175 39.64 2.65 8.98
CA ILE A 175 39.13 3.91 9.54
C ILE A 175 38.50 3.58 10.88
N ASP A 176 39.16 4.02 11.96
CA ASP A 176 38.64 3.85 13.31
C ASP A 176 37.45 4.76 13.59
N ARG A 177 36.58 4.37 14.55
CA ARG A 177 35.45 5.22 14.97
C ARG A 177 35.86 6.60 15.45
N SER A 178 37.09 6.77 15.97
CA SER A 178 37.68 8.05 16.35
C SER A 178 37.86 9.03 15.18
N GLN A 179 37.94 8.52 13.95
CA GLN A 179 38.01 9.32 12.71
C GLN A 179 36.63 9.76 12.20
N LEU A 180 35.54 9.10 12.63
CA LEU A 180 34.19 9.39 12.14
C LEU A 180 33.64 10.67 12.77
N ARG A 181 32.86 11.44 12.00
CA ARG A 181 32.07 12.58 12.50
C ARG A 181 30.67 12.53 11.92
N ALA A 182 29.70 12.98 12.68
CA ALA A 182 28.29 13.01 12.29
C ALA A 182 27.73 14.44 12.30
N TYR A 183 26.87 14.74 11.32
CA TYR A 183 25.95 15.87 11.34
C TYR A 183 24.53 15.33 11.25
N ILE A 184 23.62 15.76 12.12
CA ILE A 184 22.21 15.35 12.08
C ILE A 184 21.38 16.47 11.45
N PHE A 185 20.55 16.12 10.47
CA PHE A 185 19.56 16.98 9.84
C PHE A 185 18.20 16.64 10.42
N ILE A 186 17.57 17.60 11.10
CA ILE A 186 16.32 17.42 11.86
C ILE A 186 15.26 18.44 11.45
N TYR A 187 14.00 18.13 11.75
CA TYR A 187 12.89 19.07 11.66
C TYR A 187 12.67 19.76 13.03
N PRO A 188 11.98 20.93 13.07
CA PRO A 188 11.78 21.69 14.32
C PRO A 188 10.95 20.98 15.40
N ASP A 189 10.28 19.88 15.07
CA ASP A 189 9.48 19.02 15.95
C ASP A 189 10.27 17.83 16.54
N ILE A 190 11.58 17.74 16.30
CA ILE A 190 12.47 16.69 16.81
C ILE A 190 13.34 17.22 17.96
N ASP A 191 13.42 16.47 19.06
CA ASP A 191 14.35 16.78 20.15
C ASP A 191 15.80 16.46 19.71
N ILE A 192 16.67 17.47 19.82
CA ILE A 192 18.06 17.39 19.36
C ILE A 192 18.85 16.38 20.21
N ALA A 193 18.65 16.37 21.53
CA ALA A 193 19.37 15.50 22.43
C ALA A 193 18.88 14.05 22.32
N GLU A 194 17.57 13.82 22.10
CA GLU A 194 17.07 12.46 21.81
C GLU A 194 17.68 11.92 20.52
N ALA A 195 17.75 12.73 19.46
CA ALA A 195 18.38 12.34 18.19
C ALA A 195 19.90 12.12 18.31
N GLU A 196 20.63 13.02 18.99
CA GLU A 196 22.09 12.89 19.19
C GLU A 196 22.46 11.65 20.02
N ASN A 197 21.73 11.36 21.11
CA ASN A 197 21.96 10.14 21.89
C ASN A 197 21.61 8.88 21.08
N TYR A 198 20.48 8.86 20.36
CA TYR A 198 20.09 7.71 19.53
C TYR A 198 21.14 7.39 18.47
N TRP A 199 21.62 8.39 17.73
CA TRP A 199 22.63 8.16 16.70
C TRP A 199 24.03 7.87 17.29
N SER A 200 24.34 8.40 18.48
CA SER A 200 25.57 8.04 19.21
C SER A 200 25.59 6.55 19.57
N GLU A 201 24.47 5.99 20.03
CA GLU A 201 24.30 4.55 20.29
C GLU A 201 24.37 3.72 18.98
N VAL A 202 23.58 4.08 17.97
CA VAL A 202 23.51 3.34 16.69
C VAL A 202 24.86 3.28 15.97
N ILE A 203 25.58 4.40 15.90
CA ILE A 203 26.87 4.51 15.17
C ILE A 203 28.04 4.09 16.07
N GLY A 204 27.88 4.13 17.39
CA GLY A 204 28.94 3.84 18.36
C GLY A 204 30.06 4.88 18.34
N ILE A 205 29.71 6.18 18.24
CA ILE A 205 30.64 7.31 18.36
C ILE A 205 30.18 8.26 19.47
N PRO A 206 31.08 8.84 20.28
CA PRO A 206 30.71 9.73 21.37
C PRO A 206 30.12 11.04 20.88
N LEU A 207 29.29 11.69 21.71
CA LEU A 207 28.68 13.00 21.41
C LEU A 207 29.71 14.09 21.03
N SER A 208 30.95 14.01 21.52
CA SER A 208 32.05 14.90 21.13
C SER A 208 32.52 14.77 19.65
N GLN A 209 32.01 13.77 18.92
CA GLN A 209 32.22 13.58 17.49
C GLN A 209 31.00 13.97 16.63
N PHE A 210 29.92 14.45 17.26
CA PHE A 210 28.83 15.11 16.56
C PHE A 210 29.13 16.59 16.38
N TYR A 211 28.87 17.10 15.18
CA TYR A 211 28.77 18.52 14.92
C TYR A 211 27.34 18.99 15.20
N LYS A 212 27.17 20.28 15.52
CA LYS A 212 25.88 20.93 15.78
C LYS A 212 24.83 20.53 14.74
N ALA A 213 23.74 19.92 15.19
CA ALA A 213 22.61 19.53 14.34
C ALA A 213 22.04 20.70 13.52
N GLN A 214 21.68 20.42 12.28
CA GLN A 214 21.08 21.37 11.35
C GLN A 214 19.55 21.22 11.35
N ILE A 215 18.85 22.24 11.85
CA ILE A 215 17.39 22.31 11.82
C ILE A 215 16.95 22.80 10.43
N ASP A 216 16.19 21.98 9.71
CA ASP A 216 15.56 22.36 8.46
C ASP A 216 14.26 23.14 8.72
N THR A 217 14.34 24.47 8.66
CA THR A 217 13.22 25.40 8.85
C THR A 217 12.44 25.74 7.58
N ARG A 218 12.78 25.16 6.40
CA ARG A 218 12.12 25.49 5.12
C ARG A 218 10.61 25.26 5.15
N GLU A 219 9.86 26.24 4.67
CA GLU A 219 8.41 26.16 4.48
C GLU A 219 8.04 25.32 3.24
N ASN A 220 6.75 24.99 3.05
CA ASN A 220 6.23 24.14 1.97
C ASN A 220 6.72 22.67 1.97
N LYS A 221 6.78 22.04 3.15
CA LYS A 221 7.05 20.60 3.28
C LYS A 221 5.78 19.77 3.06
N SER A 222 5.94 18.59 2.44
CA SER A 222 4.86 17.60 2.30
C SER A 222 4.43 17.08 3.67
N VAL A 223 3.17 17.28 4.02
CA VAL A 223 2.56 16.81 5.26
C VAL A 223 2.71 15.29 5.42
N ASP A 224 2.67 14.54 4.30
CA ASP A 224 2.90 13.09 4.27
C ASP A 224 4.30 12.67 4.70
N LYS A 225 5.26 13.58 4.86
CA LYS A 225 6.63 13.30 5.34
C LYS A 225 6.85 13.68 6.81
N GLN A 226 5.93 14.41 7.43
CA GLN A 226 6.04 14.83 8.83
C GLN A 226 6.05 13.62 9.78
N GLY A 227 6.84 13.68 10.86
CA GLY A 227 6.95 12.62 11.87
C GLY A 227 7.54 11.28 11.42
N LYS A 228 7.88 11.10 10.13
CA LYS A 228 8.41 9.81 9.62
C LYS A 228 9.86 9.51 9.97
N LEU A 229 10.66 10.55 10.23
CA LEU A 229 12.07 10.45 10.61
C LEU A 229 12.22 10.88 12.07
N LYS A 230 11.90 10.00 13.03
CA LYS A 230 11.86 10.36 14.47
C LYS A 230 13.14 11.06 14.95
N TYR A 231 14.30 10.63 14.43
CA TYR A 231 15.62 11.16 14.80
C TYR A 231 16.30 11.90 13.63
N GLY A 232 15.56 12.27 12.58
CA GLY A 232 16.10 12.92 11.38
C GLY A 232 16.96 12.00 10.49
N THR A 233 17.96 12.60 9.85
CA THR A 233 18.91 11.96 8.92
C THR A 233 20.35 12.29 9.34
N VAL A 234 21.28 11.34 9.26
CA VAL A 234 22.70 11.58 9.58
C VAL A 234 23.54 11.64 8.31
N HIS A 235 24.36 12.69 8.17
CA HIS A 235 25.54 12.69 7.31
C HIS A 235 26.73 12.19 8.14
N LEU A 236 27.15 10.95 7.89
CA LEU A 236 28.25 10.28 8.59
C LEU A 236 29.50 10.28 7.69
N ALA A 237 30.64 10.74 8.21
CA ALA A 237 31.82 11.01 7.40
C ALA A 237 33.16 10.67 8.08
N ALA A 238 34.11 10.15 7.32
CA ALA A 238 35.46 9.85 7.79
C ALA A 238 36.41 11.05 7.63
N CYS A 239 37.10 11.41 8.72
CA CYS A 239 38.02 12.54 8.81
C CYS A 239 39.47 12.09 9.04
N GLY A 240 40.42 13.00 8.84
CA GLY A 240 41.85 12.75 9.05
C GLY A 240 42.57 12.27 7.80
N GLU A 241 43.78 11.74 7.99
CA GLU A 241 44.73 11.53 6.90
C GLU A 241 44.30 10.42 5.92
N GLY A 242 44.43 10.70 4.63
CA GLY A 242 44.12 9.78 3.54
C GLY A 242 42.65 9.37 3.40
N THR A 243 41.67 10.04 4.00
CA THR A 243 40.24 9.66 3.80
C THR A 243 39.74 10.06 2.41
N THR A 244 40.24 11.15 1.82
CA THR A 244 39.98 11.54 0.43
C THR A 244 40.51 10.50 -0.56
N ASP A 245 41.71 9.94 -0.36
CA ASP A 245 42.27 8.97 -1.30
C ASP A 245 41.59 7.59 -1.19
N ARG A 246 41.07 7.25 0.00
CA ARG A 246 40.12 6.14 0.18
C ARG A 246 38.82 6.39 -0.60
N GLN A 247 38.26 7.61 -0.59
CA GLN A 247 37.08 7.96 -1.40
C GLN A 247 37.35 7.85 -2.90
N ARG A 248 38.47 8.39 -3.40
CA ARG A 248 38.89 8.25 -4.80
C ARG A 248 39.02 6.79 -5.23
N LYS A 249 39.68 5.98 -4.39
CA LYS A 249 39.81 4.53 -4.60
C LYS A 249 38.45 3.83 -4.71
N ILE A 250 37.47 4.22 -3.88
CA ILE A 250 36.09 3.72 -3.96
C ILE A 250 35.41 4.15 -5.26
N MET A 251 35.57 5.40 -5.69
CA MET A 251 34.99 5.89 -6.95
C MET A 251 35.55 5.15 -8.18
N VAL A 252 36.87 4.92 -8.23
CA VAL A 252 37.52 4.12 -9.29
C VAL A 252 37.07 2.65 -9.23
N TRP A 253 36.87 2.08 -8.03
CA TRP A 253 36.31 0.74 -7.89
C TRP A 253 34.86 0.64 -8.38
N ILE A 254 34.06 1.68 -8.21
CA ILE A 254 32.69 1.77 -8.75
C ILE A 254 32.70 1.86 -10.27
N GLU A 255 33.57 2.72 -10.84
CA GLU A 255 33.74 2.91 -12.28
C GLU A 255 34.10 1.58 -12.99
N LEU A 256 35.20 0.94 -12.55
CA LEU A 256 35.68 -0.32 -13.12
C LEU A 256 34.68 -1.48 -12.94
N LEU A 257 33.87 -1.47 -11.87
CA LEU A 257 32.81 -2.44 -11.66
C LEU A 257 31.63 -2.21 -12.62
N GLY A 258 31.27 -0.95 -12.89
CA GLY A 258 30.29 -0.58 -13.90
C GLY A 258 30.72 -1.04 -15.29
N GLU A 259 31.96 -0.75 -15.68
CA GLU A 259 32.54 -1.23 -16.94
C GLU A 259 32.56 -2.76 -17.02
N TYR A 260 32.97 -3.46 -15.97
CA TYR A 260 33.00 -4.92 -15.93
C TYR A 260 31.60 -5.53 -16.13
N ILE A 261 30.58 -4.98 -15.46
CA ILE A 261 29.21 -5.46 -15.57
C ILE A 261 28.67 -5.21 -16.99
N GLN A 262 28.88 -4.02 -17.55
CA GLN A 262 28.45 -3.69 -18.91
C GLN A 262 29.13 -4.61 -19.94
N ASN A 263 30.46 -4.68 -19.95
CA ASN A 263 31.22 -5.45 -20.93
C ASN A 263 30.94 -6.97 -20.87
N LYS A 264 30.57 -7.50 -19.69
CA LYS A 264 30.35 -8.95 -19.50
C LYS A 264 28.88 -9.38 -19.60
N TYR A 265 27.92 -8.50 -19.31
CA TYR A 265 26.50 -8.88 -19.19
C TYR A 265 25.54 -8.10 -20.11
N ALA A 266 25.98 -7.06 -20.84
CA ALA A 266 25.10 -6.30 -21.74
C ALA A 266 24.52 -7.09 -22.93
N GLY A 267 24.98 -8.33 -23.17
CA GLY A 267 24.42 -9.26 -24.17
C GLY A 267 23.52 -10.36 -23.59
N ILE A 268 23.03 -10.21 -22.35
CA ILE A 268 22.28 -11.25 -21.60
C ILE A 268 20.89 -10.72 -21.18
N ALA A 269 20.26 -9.90 -22.04
CA ALA A 269 18.94 -9.31 -21.86
C ALA A 269 18.00 -9.70 -23.02
#